data_AF-A0A6A5BWT8-F1
#
_entry.id   AF-A0A6A5BWT8-F1
#
_cell.length_a   1.000
_cell.length_b   1.000
_cell.length_c   1.000
_cell.angle_alpha   90.00
_cell.angle_beta   90.00
_cell.angle_gamma   90.00
#
_symmetry.space_group_name_H-M   'P 1'
#
loop_
_entity.id
_entity.type
_entity.pdbx_description
1 polymer ?
#
loop_
_entity_poly.entity_id
_entity_poly.type
_entity_poly.pdbx_seq_one_letter_code
_entity_poly.pdbx_strand_id
1 'polypeptide(L)'
;MTEHSHPSTADQSAHPPSHPSGSFSKKKAPTVSGNNAIHPKANVYKKRGLYSSNSVVPVSDSFDDVNSSQFKEGTFGNEQDHSFFEDKIQQFFMFINALKLERSIHPLLCLSLHLMMIYQTLSLGISVDDGWGEYGRYIVHALVAPRTFGFQFLPYNGFVALFAIMCLVECIGMIIIFFTYRSLIYGSKYWKKIRTAGRSVFAIMTFLSLPMTFALMQGFWGCDYSKTVEIQKGVQIFVLSSFPTEACWGTMNAVFSILSLILVLIQVVITMGTVMIFCDTFITSKAKFLLLDPFLISYVIGSNQLYLIISIVTPKFVSFLRPIYFAIFSLGFVILLFRNLPFVRRRANSVYGGVGFARIGVAVASLIASLVNASDSWDLGLGLAFCPPVLALIGFVIGFLVTDFYTKYLFNRGHEMVKLALTHDTRIHNRDFKAVCAFLQFSMKGINEHKRLVSDFIETSQHADWLDAHMKVLFSLFFERCFTFSSLLHFSTTS
;
A
#
# COMPACT_ATOMS: atom_id res chain seq x y z
N MET A 1 -55.34 -1.54 -12.40
CA MET A 1 -56.32 -2.30 -11.61
C MET A 1 -55.73 -2.51 -10.23
N THR A 2 -56.43 -1.97 -9.20
CA THR A 2 -56.29 -2.15 -7.73
C THR A 2 -54.89 -1.87 -7.16
N GLU A 3 -54.53 -0.68 -6.63
CA GLU A 3 -55.17 0.19 -5.62
C GLU A 3 -55.64 -0.54 -4.35
N HIS A 4 -54.86 -0.40 -3.26
CA HIS A 4 -55.36 -0.41 -1.90
C HIS A 4 -54.56 0.57 -1.03
N SER A 5 -55.20 1.69 -0.78
CA SER A 5 -54.98 2.64 0.31
C SER A 5 -55.82 2.24 1.52
N HIS A 6 -55.34 2.50 2.74
CA HIS A 6 -56.15 2.73 3.96
C HIS A 6 -55.26 3.15 5.15
N PRO A 7 -55.81 3.73 6.25
CA PRO A 7 -55.50 5.13 6.60
C PRO A 7 -54.98 5.37 8.04
N SER A 8 -54.70 6.66 8.26
CA SER A 8 -54.48 7.44 9.49
C SER A 8 -55.36 7.12 10.72
N THR A 9 -54.78 7.29 11.92
CA THR A 9 -55.24 8.06 13.14
C THR A 9 -54.53 7.47 14.38
N ALA A 10 -54.25 8.13 15.51
CA ALA A 10 -54.24 9.51 15.99
C ALA A 10 -53.45 9.52 17.33
N ASP A 11 -52.98 10.71 17.71
CA ASP A 11 -52.82 11.29 19.05
C ASP A 11 -52.42 10.42 20.26
N GLN A 12 -51.32 10.83 20.91
CA GLN A 12 -51.35 11.11 22.36
C GLN A 12 -50.24 12.06 22.80
N SER A 13 -50.69 13.12 23.47
CA SER A 13 -49.97 14.19 24.13
C SER A 13 -49.45 13.78 25.51
N ALA A 14 -48.25 14.23 25.90
CA ALA A 14 -47.88 14.39 27.31
C ALA A 14 -46.74 15.42 27.49
N HIS A 15 -46.91 16.22 28.53
CA HIS A 15 -46.20 17.44 28.93
C HIS A 15 -44.70 17.31 29.28
N PRO A 16 -43.97 18.45 29.37
CA PRO A 16 -42.54 18.51 29.68
C PRO A 16 -42.27 18.69 31.19
N PRO A 17 -41.08 18.31 31.69
CA PRO A 17 -40.57 18.83 32.94
C PRO A 17 -39.54 19.96 32.76
N SER A 18 -39.73 20.93 33.63
CA SER A 18 -38.99 22.15 33.93
C SER A 18 -37.51 21.97 34.31
N HIS A 19 -36.73 23.02 33.97
CA HIS A 19 -35.42 23.51 34.47
C HIS A 19 -34.79 22.89 35.73
N PRO A 20 -33.43 22.93 35.83
CA PRO A 20 -32.84 24.08 36.52
C PRO A 20 -31.68 24.75 35.77
N SER A 21 -31.72 26.09 35.82
CA SER A 21 -30.71 27.06 35.48
C SER A 21 -29.45 26.92 36.36
N GLY A 22 -28.32 26.58 35.76
CA GLY A 22 -26.99 26.64 36.37
C GLY A 22 -26.23 27.88 35.87
N SER A 23 -26.06 28.86 36.76
CA SER A 23 -25.27 30.07 36.57
C SER A 23 -23.76 29.76 36.69
N PHE A 24 -23.01 29.94 35.61
CA PHE A 24 -21.55 29.98 35.67
C PHE A 24 -21.04 31.42 35.51
N SER A 25 -20.50 31.90 36.63
CA SER A 25 -19.88 33.20 36.83
C SER A 25 -18.63 33.36 35.96
N LYS A 26 -18.65 34.33 35.03
CA LYS A 26 -17.45 34.81 34.32
C LYS A 26 -16.65 35.71 35.26
N LYS A 27 -15.56 35.18 35.84
CA LYS A 27 -14.50 36.00 36.47
C LYS A 27 -13.79 36.81 35.38
N LYS A 28 -13.91 38.14 35.46
CA LYS A 28 -13.05 39.12 34.81
C LYS A 28 -11.62 38.98 35.36
N ALA A 29 -10.64 38.83 34.47
CA ALA A 29 -9.22 39.05 34.76
C ALA A 29 -8.82 40.45 34.27
N PRO A 30 -7.88 41.13 34.95
CA PRO A 30 -7.61 42.54 34.75
C PRO A 30 -6.72 42.80 33.53
N THR A 31 -7.07 43.90 32.85
CA THR A 31 -6.31 44.59 31.82
C THR A 31 -4.98 45.09 32.39
N VAL A 32 -3.85 44.66 31.82
CA VAL A 32 -2.55 45.32 32.02
C VAL A 32 -2.10 45.91 30.68
N SER A 33 -1.79 47.20 30.78
CA SER A 33 -1.36 48.12 29.74
C SER A 33 0.13 47.94 29.39
N GLY A 34 0.47 48.20 28.12
CA GLY A 34 1.77 48.73 27.71
C GLY A 34 2.81 47.70 27.22
N ASN A 35 3.08 47.68 25.92
CA ASN A 35 4.21 48.45 25.36
C ASN A 35 4.44 48.15 23.87
N ASN A 36 4.76 49.23 23.15
CA ASN A 36 5.18 49.27 21.76
C ASN A 36 6.50 48.52 21.55
N ALA A 37 6.56 47.64 20.55
CA ALA A 37 7.81 47.12 20.00
C ALA A 37 7.70 46.90 18.48
N ILE A 38 8.08 47.97 17.76
CA ILE A 38 8.87 48.05 16.53
C ILE A 38 9.14 46.70 15.82
N HIS A 39 8.55 46.56 14.63
CA HIS A 39 8.92 45.57 13.61
C HIS A 39 10.37 45.78 13.11
N PRO A 40 11.20 44.73 13.02
CA PRO A 40 12.29 44.67 12.06
C PRO A 40 11.89 43.87 10.81
N LYS A 41 12.37 44.40 9.70
CA LYS A 41 12.12 43.99 8.32
C LYS A 41 12.61 42.57 8.01
N ALA A 42 11.89 41.92 7.10
CA ALA A 42 12.27 40.66 6.48
C ALA A 42 13.65 40.77 5.81
N ASN A 43 14.60 39.95 6.24
CA ASN A 43 15.89 39.80 5.59
C ASN A 43 15.82 38.73 4.49
N VAL A 44 16.20 39.19 3.30
CA VAL A 44 16.44 38.43 2.08
C VAL A 44 17.65 37.52 2.29
N TYR A 45 17.46 36.20 2.25
CA TYR A 45 18.57 35.26 2.20
C TYR A 45 19.17 35.24 0.78
N LYS A 46 20.26 35.99 0.63
CA LYS A 46 21.17 35.94 -0.52
C LYS A 46 22.07 34.71 -0.38
N LYS A 47 21.88 33.73 -1.27
CA LYS A 47 22.68 32.51 -1.40
C LYS A 47 24.12 32.90 -1.81
N ARG A 48 25.07 32.88 -0.88
CA ARG A 48 26.51 32.96 -1.19
C ARG A 48 27.02 31.55 -1.45
N GLY A 49 27.32 31.27 -2.71
CA GLY A 49 28.22 30.18 -3.07
C GLY A 49 29.65 30.60 -2.73
N LEU A 50 30.39 29.70 -2.07
CA LEU A 50 31.83 29.75 -1.89
C LEU A 50 32.29 28.33 -1.56
N TYR A 51 32.56 27.55 -2.60
CA TYR A 51 33.56 26.50 -2.53
C TYR A 51 34.83 27.10 -3.14
N SER A 52 35.78 27.45 -2.28
CA SER A 52 37.16 27.74 -2.68
C SER A 52 37.92 26.43 -2.59
N SER A 53 38.36 25.95 -3.75
CA SER A 53 39.48 25.00 -3.87
C SER A 53 40.75 25.58 -3.26
N ASN A 54 41.58 24.68 -2.74
CA ASN A 54 43.05 24.66 -2.62
C ASN A 54 43.40 23.82 -1.39
N SER A 55 44.35 22.89 -1.35
CA SER A 55 45.32 22.38 -2.31
C SER A 55 46.05 21.26 -1.53
N VAL A 56 46.01 20.01 -1.99
CA VAL A 56 46.82 18.93 -1.41
C VAL A 56 47.96 18.64 -2.38
N VAL A 57 49.17 18.77 -1.84
CA VAL A 57 50.46 18.50 -2.49
C VAL A 57 50.60 17.00 -2.78
N PRO A 58 51.06 16.57 -3.97
CA PRO A 58 51.42 15.18 -4.18
C PRO A 58 52.87 14.95 -3.73
N VAL A 59 53.06 13.97 -2.84
CA VAL A 59 54.36 13.33 -2.61
C VAL A 59 54.51 12.23 -3.65
N SER A 60 55.50 12.41 -4.52
CA SER A 60 56.01 11.40 -5.43
C SER A 60 56.87 10.42 -4.64
N ASP A 61 56.54 9.12 -4.69
CA ASP A 61 57.55 8.08 -4.55
C ASP A 61 57.29 6.98 -5.59
N SER A 62 58.32 6.80 -6.39
CA SER A 62 58.54 5.83 -7.44
C SER A 62 58.71 4.42 -6.88
N PHE A 63 58.02 3.44 -7.46
CA PHE A 63 58.48 2.05 -7.46
C PHE A 63 58.11 1.36 -8.77
N ASP A 64 59.08 0.60 -9.27
CA ASP A 64 59.24 0.07 -10.61
C ASP A 64 58.27 -1.05 -11.03
N ASP A 65 58.01 -1.03 -12.34
CA ASP A 65 57.78 -2.11 -13.29
C ASP A 65 57.61 -3.56 -12.80
N VAL A 66 56.41 -4.11 -12.99
CA VAL A 66 56.24 -5.51 -13.44
C VAL A 66 55.17 -5.59 -14.53
N ASN A 67 55.63 -5.92 -15.73
CA ASN A 67 54.85 -6.33 -16.89
C ASN A 67 53.84 -7.44 -16.55
N SER A 68 52.55 -7.15 -16.69
CA SER A 68 51.56 -8.17 -17.04
C SER A 68 50.62 -7.60 -18.10
N SER A 69 50.50 -8.34 -19.19
CA SER A 69 49.70 -8.05 -20.38
C SER A 69 48.27 -7.69 -20.02
N GLN A 70 47.93 -6.40 -20.15
CA GLN A 70 46.57 -5.89 -20.02
C GLN A 70 45.66 -6.45 -21.12
N PHE A 71 44.77 -7.33 -20.70
CA PHE A 71 43.50 -7.55 -21.36
C PHE A 71 42.71 -6.22 -21.26
N LYS A 72 42.60 -5.47 -22.36
CA LYS A 72 41.74 -4.27 -22.46
C LYS A 72 40.28 -4.72 -22.45
N GLU A 73 39.75 -4.97 -21.27
CA GLU A 73 38.31 -5.11 -21.06
C GLU A 73 37.70 -3.71 -21.08
N GLY A 74 37.00 -3.39 -22.16
CA GLY A 74 36.32 -2.11 -22.38
C GLY A 74 35.23 -1.86 -21.34
N THR A 75 35.63 -1.36 -20.18
CA THR A 75 34.73 -1.01 -19.06
C THR A 75 34.61 0.51 -18.99
N PHE A 76 34.05 1.13 -20.04
CA PHE A 76 33.91 2.60 -20.12
C PHE A 76 32.45 3.09 -20.17
N GLY A 77 31.48 2.22 -19.85
CA GLY A 77 30.05 2.54 -19.90
C GLY A 77 29.28 2.45 -18.58
N ASN A 78 29.84 1.93 -17.49
CA ASN A 78 29.03 1.53 -16.32
C ASN A 78 29.00 2.54 -15.15
N GLU A 79 30.02 3.39 -14.97
CA GLU A 79 30.07 4.30 -13.81
C GLU A 79 29.12 5.50 -13.96
N GLN A 80 28.99 6.04 -15.18
CA GLN A 80 28.13 7.20 -15.43
C GLN A 80 26.64 6.85 -15.32
N ASP A 81 26.25 5.65 -15.77
CA ASP A 81 24.87 5.19 -15.67
C ASP A 81 24.46 4.86 -14.22
N HIS A 82 25.38 4.33 -13.40
CA HIS A 82 25.12 4.03 -11.99
C HIS A 82 24.84 5.30 -11.19
N SER A 83 25.69 6.33 -11.34
CA SER A 83 25.51 7.62 -10.65
C SER A 83 24.19 8.31 -11.01
N PHE A 84 23.80 8.28 -12.29
CA PHE A 84 22.52 8.85 -12.72
C PHE A 84 21.32 8.16 -12.08
N PHE A 85 21.35 6.82 -11.98
CA PHE A 85 20.27 6.06 -11.38
C PHE A 85 20.16 6.31 -9.87
N GLU A 86 21.28 6.36 -9.15
CA GLU A 86 21.31 6.69 -7.72
C GLU A 86 20.75 8.09 -7.44
N ASP A 87 21.12 9.09 -8.25
CA ASP A 87 20.59 10.45 -8.15
C ASP A 87 19.06 10.48 -8.31
N LYS A 88 18.52 9.70 -9.26
CA LYS A 88 17.07 9.61 -9.49
C LYS A 88 16.35 8.90 -8.36
N ILE A 89 16.93 7.84 -7.82
CA ILE A 89 16.42 7.15 -6.63
C ILE A 89 16.38 8.11 -5.43
N GLN A 90 17.45 8.88 -5.20
CA GLN A 90 17.51 9.83 -4.10
C GLN A 90 16.47 10.94 -4.27
N GLN A 91 16.30 11.47 -5.49
CA GLN A 91 15.24 12.43 -5.82
C GLN A 91 13.84 11.87 -5.54
N PHE A 92 13.60 10.61 -5.90
CA PHE A 92 12.34 9.94 -5.62
C PHE A 92 12.08 9.75 -4.12
N PHE A 93 13.10 9.34 -3.35
CA PHE A 93 12.98 9.24 -1.90
C PHE A 93 12.73 10.59 -1.22
N MET A 94 13.41 11.65 -1.68
CA MET A 94 13.15 13.01 -1.22
C MET A 94 11.71 13.43 -1.53
N PHE A 95 11.20 13.09 -2.71
CA PHE A 95 9.81 13.36 -3.09
C PHE A 95 8.81 12.63 -2.16
N ILE A 96 9.00 11.34 -1.91
CA ILE A 96 8.15 10.56 -0.98
C ILE A 96 8.18 11.17 0.42
N ASN A 97 9.38 11.42 0.95
CA ASN A 97 9.55 11.97 2.29
C ASN A 97 8.93 13.37 2.42
N ALA A 98 9.00 14.18 1.36
CA ALA A 98 8.42 15.52 1.35
C ALA A 98 6.89 15.53 1.35
N LEU A 99 6.25 14.45 0.86
CA LEU A 99 4.80 14.29 0.84
C LEU A 99 4.24 13.53 2.05
N LYS A 100 5.07 12.74 2.73
CA LYS A 100 4.68 11.93 3.89
C LYS A 100 3.94 12.76 4.93
N LEU A 101 2.90 12.21 5.56
CA LEU A 101 2.08 12.94 6.52
C LEU A 101 2.92 13.53 7.66
N GLU A 102 2.62 14.75 8.12
CA GLU A 102 3.33 15.39 9.25
C GLU A 102 2.87 14.85 10.61
N ARG A 103 1.69 14.22 10.63
CA ARG A 103 1.07 13.68 11.83
C ARG A 103 0.67 12.23 11.58
N SER A 104 0.74 11.42 12.63
CA SER A 104 0.24 10.05 12.59
C SER A 104 -1.23 10.02 12.21
N ILE A 105 -1.60 9.06 11.37
CA ILE A 105 -2.99 8.83 10.98
C ILE A 105 -3.79 8.43 12.23
N HIS A 106 -5.05 8.85 12.29
CA HIS A 106 -5.93 8.44 13.38
C HIS A 106 -6.02 6.90 13.45
N PRO A 107 -5.84 6.25 14.62
CA PRO A 107 -5.78 4.80 14.71
C PRO A 107 -6.98 4.05 14.12
N LEU A 108 -8.20 4.61 14.23
CA LEU A 108 -9.41 4.02 13.63
C LEU A 108 -9.40 4.11 12.11
N LEU A 109 -8.88 5.20 11.53
CA LEU A 109 -8.78 5.35 10.08
C LEU A 109 -7.76 4.36 9.52
N CYS A 110 -6.60 4.24 10.16
CA CYS A 110 -5.60 3.23 9.82
C CYS A 110 -6.18 1.81 9.90
N LEU A 111 -6.91 1.47 10.97
CA LEU A 111 -7.59 0.18 11.09
C LEU A 111 -8.60 -0.04 9.95
N SER A 112 -9.44 0.94 9.65
CA SER A 112 -10.43 0.88 8.57
C SER A 112 -9.77 0.64 7.20
N LEU A 113 -8.70 1.37 6.88
CA LEU A 113 -7.95 1.19 5.63
C LEU A 113 -7.39 -0.22 5.50
N HIS A 114 -6.80 -0.77 6.57
CA HIS A 114 -6.29 -2.14 6.54
C HIS A 114 -7.41 -3.18 6.42
N LEU A 115 -8.54 -3.01 7.12
CA LEU A 115 -9.69 -3.92 6.99
C LEU A 115 -10.28 -3.89 5.58
N MET A 116 -10.41 -2.71 4.99
CA MET A 116 -10.88 -2.56 3.62
C MET A 116 -9.92 -3.23 2.64
N MET A 117 -8.61 -3.02 2.77
CA MET A 117 -7.61 -3.66 1.92
C MET A 117 -7.61 -5.19 2.09
N ILE A 118 -7.78 -5.70 3.32
CA ILE A 118 -7.92 -7.14 3.59
C ILE A 118 -9.17 -7.68 2.89
N TYR A 119 -10.29 -6.98 2.97
CA TYR A 119 -11.51 -7.38 2.28
C TYR A 119 -11.26 -7.42 0.77
N GLN A 120 -10.83 -6.29 0.20
CA GLN A 120 -10.60 -6.17 -1.24
C GLN A 120 -9.62 -7.22 -1.77
N THR A 121 -8.56 -7.53 -1.01
CA THR A 121 -7.60 -8.52 -1.46
C THR A 121 -8.14 -9.95 -1.43
N LEU A 122 -9.02 -10.29 -0.48
CA LEU A 122 -9.64 -11.60 -0.42
C LEU A 122 -10.72 -11.75 -1.50
N SER A 123 -11.49 -10.70 -1.75
CA SER A 123 -12.53 -10.73 -2.77
C SER A 123 -11.96 -10.90 -4.18
N LEU A 124 -10.73 -10.48 -4.45
CA LEU A 124 -10.05 -10.68 -5.74
C LEU A 124 -9.96 -12.15 -6.17
N GLY A 125 -9.77 -13.07 -5.24
CA GLY A 125 -9.66 -14.49 -5.57
C GLY A 125 -10.98 -15.14 -6.03
N ILE A 126 -12.11 -14.45 -5.93
CA ILE A 126 -13.43 -14.95 -6.31
C ILE A 126 -13.82 -14.31 -7.65
N SER A 127 -13.85 -15.07 -8.76
CA SER A 127 -14.42 -14.54 -10.01
C SER A 127 -15.94 -14.59 -9.96
N VAL A 128 -16.65 -13.78 -10.74
CA VAL A 128 -18.13 -13.90 -10.83
C VAL A 128 -18.53 -15.07 -11.74
N ASP A 129 -17.60 -15.52 -12.59
CA ASP A 129 -17.85 -16.49 -13.66
C ASP A 129 -17.44 -17.94 -13.31
N ASP A 130 -17.01 -18.24 -12.07
CA ASP A 130 -16.45 -19.56 -11.70
C ASP A 130 -17.51 -20.65 -11.44
N GLY A 131 -18.66 -20.60 -12.13
CA GLY A 131 -19.68 -21.64 -12.03
C GLY A 131 -20.40 -21.68 -10.69
N TRP A 132 -20.79 -20.54 -10.12
CA TRP A 132 -21.47 -20.48 -8.82
C TRP A 132 -22.96 -20.82 -8.87
N GLY A 133 -23.51 -21.11 -10.04
CA GLY A 133 -24.94 -21.22 -10.27
C GLY A 133 -25.65 -19.87 -10.14
N GLU A 134 -26.94 -19.87 -10.44
CA GLU A 134 -27.77 -18.65 -10.43
C GLU A 134 -27.82 -17.99 -9.04
N TYR A 135 -28.13 -18.76 -7.99
CA TYR A 135 -28.25 -18.24 -6.63
C TYR A 135 -26.91 -17.91 -5.97
N GLY A 136 -25.89 -18.74 -6.19
CA GLY A 136 -24.55 -18.50 -5.65
C GLY A 136 -23.92 -17.22 -6.23
N ARG A 137 -24.25 -16.87 -7.47
CA ARG A 137 -23.81 -15.62 -8.10
C ARG A 137 -24.22 -14.38 -7.32
N TYR A 138 -25.40 -14.34 -6.70
CA TYR A 138 -25.82 -13.20 -5.85
C TYR A 138 -24.94 -13.04 -4.60
N ILE A 139 -24.60 -14.15 -3.95
CA ILE A 139 -23.69 -14.15 -2.79
C ILE A 139 -22.31 -13.66 -3.23
N VAL A 140 -21.81 -14.18 -4.35
CA VAL A 140 -20.53 -13.77 -4.91
C VAL A 140 -20.54 -12.29 -5.29
N HIS A 141 -21.62 -11.77 -5.88
CA HIS A 141 -21.77 -10.33 -6.16
C HIS A 141 -21.62 -9.47 -4.91
N ALA A 142 -22.17 -9.90 -3.77
CA ALA A 142 -21.99 -9.21 -2.51
C ALA A 142 -20.54 -9.27 -2.01
N LEU A 143 -19.89 -10.45 -2.12
CA LEU A 143 -18.49 -10.63 -1.74
C LEU A 143 -17.51 -9.84 -2.61
N VAL A 144 -17.81 -9.62 -3.90
CA VAL A 144 -16.94 -8.84 -4.80
C VAL A 144 -17.24 -7.33 -4.76
N ALA A 145 -18.31 -6.90 -4.10
CA ALA A 145 -18.72 -5.50 -4.09
C ALA A 145 -17.61 -4.53 -3.64
N PRO A 146 -16.75 -4.82 -2.65
CA PRO A 146 -15.71 -3.87 -2.24
C PRO A 146 -14.61 -3.63 -3.28
N ARG A 147 -14.43 -4.54 -4.25
CA ARG A 147 -13.48 -4.33 -5.36
C ARG A 147 -14.14 -3.70 -6.59
N THR A 148 -15.46 -3.82 -6.77
CA THR A 148 -16.16 -3.29 -7.95
C THR A 148 -16.97 -2.03 -7.67
N PHE A 149 -17.29 -1.74 -6.41
CA PHE A 149 -18.22 -0.67 -5.99
C PHE A 149 -19.59 -0.74 -6.69
N GLY A 150 -20.00 -1.95 -7.10
CA GLY A 150 -21.23 -2.15 -7.85
C GLY A 150 -21.17 -1.68 -9.31
N PHE A 151 -20.02 -1.23 -9.81
CA PHE A 151 -19.86 -0.80 -11.21
C PHE A 151 -20.18 -1.91 -12.21
N GLN A 152 -20.13 -3.18 -11.79
CA GLN A 152 -20.54 -4.35 -12.57
C GLN A 152 -21.99 -4.30 -13.08
N PHE A 153 -22.85 -3.47 -12.48
CA PHE A 153 -24.26 -3.32 -12.87
C PHE A 153 -24.51 -2.12 -13.79
N LEU A 154 -23.48 -1.34 -14.14
CA LEU A 154 -23.64 -0.18 -15.02
C LEU A 154 -23.83 -0.63 -16.48
N PRO A 155 -24.71 0.05 -17.25
CA PRO A 155 -24.79 -0.15 -18.69
C PRO A 155 -23.54 0.39 -19.39
N TYR A 156 -23.34 0.03 -20.67
CA TYR A 156 -22.15 0.40 -21.44
C TYR A 156 -21.87 1.92 -21.43
N ASN A 157 -22.89 2.74 -21.68
CA ASN A 157 -22.76 4.21 -21.62
C ASN A 157 -22.36 4.71 -20.22
N GLY A 158 -22.77 4.01 -19.17
CA GLY A 158 -22.32 4.28 -17.80
C GLY A 158 -20.84 3.98 -17.61
N PHE A 159 -20.32 2.89 -18.19
CA PHE A 159 -18.88 2.59 -18.19
C PHE A 159 -18.07 3.61 -18.99
N VAL A 160 -18.57 4.09 -20.12
CA VAL A 160 -17.90 5.16 -20.90
C VAL A 160 -17.82 6.46 -20.08
N ALA A 161 -18.90 6.85 -19.41
CA ALA A 161 -18.90 8.02 -18.52
C ALA A 161 -17.93 7.83 -17.34
N LEU A 162 -17.95 6.64 -16.73
CA LEU A 162 -17.05 6.29 -15.62
C LEU A 162 -15.58 6.33 -16.06
N PHE A 163 -15.26 5.82 -17.25
CA PHE A 163 -13.93 5.90 -17.86
C PHE A 163 -13.44 7.34 -17.98
N ALA A 164 -14.30 8.25 -18.48
CA ALA A 164 -13.95 9.67 -18.60
C ALA A 164 -13.66 10.32 -17.23
N ILE A 165 -14.46 9.99 -16.20
CA ILE A 165 -14.24 10.46 -14.82
C ILE A 165 -12.91 9.93 -14.28
N MET A 166 -12.62 8.64 -14.47
CA MET A 166 -11.37 8.04 -13.97
C MET A 166 -10.14 8.61 -14.69
N CYS A 167 -10.22 8.82 -16.00
CA CYS A 167 -9.18 9.52 -16.77
C CYS A 167 -8.93 10.93 -16.23
N LEU A 168 -9.99 11.68 -15.87
CA LEU A 168 -9.85 13.01 -15.26
C LEU A 168 -9.17 12.93 -13.89
N VAL A 169 -9.54 11.97 -13.04
CA VAL A 169 -8.92 11.76 -11.72
C VAL A 169 -7.44 11.41 -11.86
N GLU A 170 -7.07 10.55 -12.81
CA GLU A 170 -5.66 10.22 -13.09
C GLU A 170 -4.87 11.41 -13.63
N CYS A 171 -5.45 12.18 -14.57
CA CYS A 171 -4.85 13.41 -15.06
C CYS A 171 -4.57 14.40 -13.92
N ILE A 172 -5.53 14.58 -13.00
CA ILE A 172 -5.37 15.41 -11.79
C ILE A 172 -4.24 14.86 -10.92
N GLY A 173 -4.18 13.53 -10.72
CA GLY A 173 -3.09 12.87 -9.99
C GLY A 173 -1.72 13.18 -10.58
N MET A 174 -1.56 13.02 -11.90
CA MET A 174 -0.33 13.32 -12.63
C MET A 174 0.07 14.79 -12.55
N ILE A 175 -0.89 15.71 -12.70
CA ILE A 175 -0.68 17.14 -12.55
C ILE A 175 -0.18 17.47 -11.13
N ILE A 176 -0.74 16.85 -10.09
CA ILE A 176 -0.30 17.08 -8.71
C ILE A 176 1.09 16.49 -8.45
N ILE A 177 1.40 15.31 -9.00
CA ILE A 177 2.77 14.75 -8.94
C ILE A 177 3.75 15.75 -9.55
N PHE A 178 3.46 16.26 -10.75
CA PHE A 178 4.29 17.25 -11.43
C PHE A 178 4.47 18.53 -10.61
N PHE A 179 3.38 19.12 -10.10
CA PHE A 179 3.45 20.32 -9.27
C PHE A 179 4.19 20.11 -7.97
N THR A 180 4.06 18.93 -7.36
CA THR A 180 4.80 18.58 -6.15
C THR A 180 6.29 18.48 -6.45
N TYR A 181 6.67 17.75 -7.49
CA TYR A 181 8.07 17.63 -7.92
C TYR A 181 8.68 19.00 -8.21
N ARG A 182 7.98 19.83 -8.99
CA ARG A 182 8.43 21.19 -9.32
C ARG A 182 8.57 22.07 -8.07
N SER A 183 7.62 21.98 -7.14
CA SER A 183 7.65 22.77 -5.90
C SER A 183 8.77 22.34 -4.96
N LEU A 184 9.19 21.07 -5.02
CA LEU A 184 10.33 20.56 -4.25
C LEU A 184 11.66 21.13 -4.76
N ILE A 185 11.83 21.21 -6.09
CA ILE A 185 13.08 21.70 -6.70
C ILE A 185 13.22 23.22 -6.59
N TYR A 186 12.18 23.96 -6.99
CA TYR A 186 12.28 25.42 -7.10
C TYR A 186 11.82 26.15 -5.84
N GLY A 187 11.19 25.45 -4.89
CA GLY A 187 10.44 26.06 -3.81
C GLY A 187 9.15 26.71 -4.32
N SER A 188 8.09 26.66 -3.51
CA SER A 188 6.82 27.32 -3.84
C SER A 188 6.16 27.87 -2.60
N LYS A 189 5.62 29.10 -2.69
CA LYS A 189 4.79 29.71 -1.64
C LYS A 189 3.53 28.87 -1.34
N TYR A 190 3.07 28.08 -2.32
CA TYR A 190 1.87 27.25 -2.20
C TYR A 190 2.14 25.81 -1.76
N TRP A 191 3.38 25.49 -1.36
CA TRP A 191 3.79 24.13 -1.00
C TRP A 191 2.84 23.42 -0.02
N LYS A 192 2.40 24.12 1.04
CA LYS A 192 1.45 23.56 2.02
C LYS A 192 0.10 23.15 1.39
N LYS A 193 -0.40 23.93 0.42
CA LYS A 193 -1.65 23.62 -0.28
C LYS A 193 -1.47 22.47 -1.26
N ILE A 194 -0.38 22.47 -2.03
CA ILE A 194 -0.05 21.41 -3.00
C ILE A 194 0.13 20.07 -2.28
N ARG A 195 0.88 20.05 -1.17
CA ARG A 195 1.08 18.88 -0.32
C ARG A 195 -0.25 18.33 0.22
N THR A 196 -1.13 19.18 0.74
CA THR A 196 -2.44 18.75 1.23
C THR A 196 -3.34 18.22 0.11
N ALA A 197 -3.37 18.91 -1.04
CA ALA A 197 -4.13 18.45 -2.21
C ALA A 197 -3.62 17.10 -2.73
N GLY A 198 -2.29 16.95 -2.86
CA GLY A 198 -1.66 15.70 -3.27
C GLY A 198 -1.99 14.57 -2.32
N ARG A 199 -1.89 14.81 -1.00
CA ARG A 199 -2.32 13.84 -0.01
C ARG A 199 -3.79 13.43 -0.23
N SER A 200 -4.73 14.36 -0.33
CA SER A 200 -6.13 14.02 -0.52
C SER A 200 -6.39 13.19 -1.79
N VAL A 201 -5.81 13.58 -2.93
CA VAL A 201 -5.99 12.86 -4.21
C VAL A 201 -5.39 11.47 -4.15
N PHE A 202 -4.19 11.34 -3.61
CA PHE A 202 -3.52 10.06 -3.43
C PHE A 202 -4.26 9.11 -2.47
N ALA A 203 -4.84 9.63 -1.38
CA ALA A 203 -5.69 8.82 -0.51
C ALA A 203 -6.93 8.28 -1.26
N ILE A 204 -7.58 9.13 -2.06
CA ILE A 204 -8.73 8.74 -2.90
C ILE A 204 -8.30 7.68 -3.92
N MET A 205 -7.19 7.90 -4.66
CA MET A 205 -6.68 6.94 -5.64
C MET A 205 -6.30 5.60 -5.01
N THR A 206 -5.76 5.60 -3.79
CA THR A 206 -5.43 4.35 -3.07
C THR A 206 -6.70 3.59 -2.71
N PHE A 207 -7.69 4.28 -2.15
CA PHE A 207 -8.97 3.70 -1.74
C PHE A 207 -9.77 3.16 -2.93
N LEU A 208 -9.77 3.90 -4.04
CA LEU A 208 -10.48 3.56 -5.27
C LEU A 208 -9.65 2.71 -6.24
N SER A 209 -8.41 2.34 -5.91
CA SER A 209 -7.49 1.68 -6.84
C SER A 209 -8.10 0.47 -7.54
N LEU A 210 -8.67 -0.49 -6.79
CA LEU A 210 -9.29 -1.68 -7.37
C LEU A 210 -10.60 -1.40 -8.11
N PRO A 211 -11.56 -0.61 -7.57
CA PRO A 211 -12.73 -0.18 -8.34
C PRO A 211 -12.38 0.54 -9.65
N MET A 212 -11.35 1.40 -9.64
CA MET A 212 -10.87 2.09 -10.85
C MET A 212 -10.28 1.10 -11.85
N THR A 213 -9.39 0.19 -11.41
CA THR A 213 -8.83 -0.84 -12.29
C THR A 213 -9.93 -1.73 -12.86
N PHE A 214 -10.93 -2.11 -12.05
CA PHE A 214 -12.07 -2.89 -12.50
C PHE A 214 -12.86 -2.13 -13.57
N ALA A 215 -13.23 -0.87 -13.31
CA ALA A 215 -13.98 -0.04 -14.24
C ALA A 215 -13.25 0.14 -15.58
N LEU A 216 -11.95 0.46 -15.52
CA LEU A 216 -11.12 0.69 -16.70
C LEU A 216 -10.93 -0.58 -17.54
N MET A 217 -10.78 -1.76 -16.89
CA MET A 217 -10.52 -3.00 -17.61
C MET A 217 -11.79 -3.74 -18.04
N GLN A 218 -12.74 -3.96 -17.12
CA GLN A 218 -13.91 -4.82 -17.36
C GLN A 218 -14.78 -4.30 -18.51
N GLY A 219 -14.90 -2.98 -18.62
CA GLY A 219 -15.78 -2.34 -19.59
C GLY A 219 -15.42 -2.64 -21.04
N PHE A 220 -14.13 -2.84 -21.34
CA PHE A 220 -13.61 -2.81 -22.72
C PHE A 220 -12.84 -4.06 -23.11
N TRP A 221 -12.31 -4.85 -22.16
CA TRP A 221 -11.44 -6.01 -22.45
C TRP A 221 -12.13 -7.37 -22.39
N GLY A 222 -13.29 -7.48 -21.73
CA GLY A 222 -13.94 -8.76 -21.49
C GLY A 222 -14.70 -9.30 -22.70
N CYS A 223 -14.03 -9.70 -23.79
CA CYS A 223 -14.69 -10.29 -24.96
C CYS A 223 -15.32 -11.66 -24.67
N ASP A 224 -16.46 -11.95 -25.31
CA ASP A 224 -17.03 -13.29 -25.39
C ASP A 224 -16.82 -13.89 -26.78
N TYR A 225 -15.80 -14.72 -26.91
CA TYR A 225 -15.47 -15.40 -28.17
C TYR A 225 -16.43 -16.53 -28.54
N SER A 226 -17.43 -16.83 -27.70
CA SER A 226 -18.46 -17.84 -28.01
C SER A 226 -19.70 -17.24 -28.69
N LYS A 227 -19.84 -15.90 -28.69
CA LYS A 227 -21.01 -15.19 -29.21
C LYS A 227 -20.60 -14.19 -30.27
N THR A 228 -21.32 -14.20 -31.39
CA THR A 228 -21.15 -13.22 -32.47
C THR A 228 -22.46 -12.52 -32.77
N VAL A 229 -22.39 -11.24 -33.12
CA VAL A 229 -23.53 -10.45 -33.63
C VAL A 229 -23.21 -9.88 -35.00
N GLU A 230 -24.24 -9.74 -35.83
CA GLU A 230 -24.14 -9.14 -37.15
C GLU A 230 -24.39 -7.63 -37.03
N ILE A 231 -23.34 -6.81 -37.14
CA ILE A 231 -23.46 -5.34 -37.05
C ILE A 231 -23.62 -4.69 -38.43
N GLN A 232 -23.00 -5.29 -39.45
CA GLN A 232 -23.15 -4.91 -40.85
C GLN A 232 -23.55 -6.14 -41.63
N LYS A 233 -24.46 -5.98 -42.61
CA LYS A 233 -25.02 -7.08 -43.42
C LYS A 233 -23.90 -8.04 -43.87
N GLY A 234 -23.87 -9.23 -43.29
CA GLY A 234 -22.94 -10.32 -43.60
C GLY A 234 -21.66 -10.41 -42.77
N VAL A 235 -21.37 -9.49 -41.84
CA VAL A 235 -20.14 -9.52 -41.01
C VAL A 235 -20.46 -9.85 -39.56
N GLN A 236 -20.08 -11.05 -39.15
CA GLN A 236 -20.16 -11.50 -37.75
C GLN A 236 -18.93 -11.01 -36.97
N ILE A 237 -19.17 -10.38 -35.83
CA ILE A 237 -18.11 -9.93 -34.93
C ILE A 237 -18.38 -10.37 -33.50
N PHE A 238 -17.31 -10.61 -32.75
CA PHE A 238 -17.39 -10.96 -31.33
C PHE A 238 -17.87 -9.78 -30.50
N VAL A 239 -18.60 -10.08 -29.42
CA VAL A 239 -19.21 -9.08 -28.53
C VAL A 239 -18.51 -9.01 -27.18
N LEU A 240 -18.75 -7.92 -26.45
CA LEU A 240 -18.36 -7.83 -25.05
C LEU A 240 -19.23 -8.76 -24.19
N SER A 241 -18.61 -9.44 -23.24
CA SER A 241 -19.29 -10.37 -22.33
C SER A 241 -20.28 -9.67 -21.39
N SER A 242 -19.96 -8.45 -20.96
CA SER A 242 -20.85 -7.61 -20.14
C SER A 242 -21.83 -6.80 -20.98
N PHE A 243 -21.55 -6.59 -22.28
CA PHE A 243 -22.39 -5.79 -23.19
C PHE A 243 -22.59 -6.53 -24.51
N PRO A 244 -23.55 -7.48 -24.57
CA PRO A 244 -23.73 -8.35 -25.73
C PRO A 244 -24.22 -7.62 -26.99
N THR A 245 -24.58 -6.34 -26.89
CA THR A 245 -24.97 -5.48 -28.02
C THR A 245 -23.78 -4.74 -28.64
N GLU A 246 -22.63 -4.73 -27.98
CA GLU A 246 -21.46 -3.92 -28.37
C GLU A 246 -20.35 -4.80 -28.95
N ALA A 247 -19.76 -4.33 -30.04
CA ALA A 247 -18.62 -4.98 -30.70
C ALA A 247 -17.39 -5.00 -29.80
N CYS A 248 -16.79 -6.17 -29.57
CA CYS A 248 -15.56 -6.22 -28.78
C CYS A 248 -14.37 -5.54 -29.48
N TRP A 249 -14.27 -5.68 -30.81
CA TRP A 249 -13.18 -5.08 -31.59
C TRP A 249 -13.68 -3.97 -32.54
N GLY A 250 -14.77 -3.30 -32.17
CA GLY A 250 -15.21 -2.10 -32.88
C GLY A 250 -14.25 -0.93 -32.65
N THR A 251 -14.17 0.01 -33.60
CA THR A 251 -13.23 1.14 -33.56
C THR A 251 -13.26 1.91 -32.24
N MET A 252 -14.45 2.20 -31.71
CA MET A 252 -14.61 2.90 -30.43
C MET A 252 -14.09 2.07 -29.25
N ASN A 253 -14.48 0.80 -29.15
CA ASN A 253 -14.03 -0.06 -28.05
C ASN A 253 -12.53 -0.33 -28.10
N ALA A 254 -11.96 -0.46 -29.30
CA ALA A 254 -10.51 -0.61 -29.49
C ALA A 254 -9.75 0.60 -28.94
N VAL A 255 -10.21 1.83 -29.23
CA VAL A 255 -9.62 3.06 -28.68
C VAL A 255 -9.70 3.08 -27.15
N PHE A 256 -10.88 2.79 -26.57
CA PHE A 256 -11.03 2.73 -25.12
C PHE A 256 -10.19 1.62 -24.47
N SER A 257 -10.02 0.48 -25.13
CA SER A 257 -9.19 -0.64 -24.65
C SER A 257 -7.72 -0.25 -24.58
N ILE A 258 -7.19 0.42 -25.61
CA ILE A 258 -5.79 0.89 -25.63
C ILE A 258 -5.57 1.97 -24.55
N LEU A 259 -6.46 2.97 -24.49
CA LEU A 259 -6.33 4.05 -23.51
C LEU A 259 -6.49 3.54 -22.07
N SER A 260 -7.44 2.65 -21.81
CA SER A 260 -7.63 2.06 -20.48
C SER A 260 -6.41 1.26 -20.02
N LEU A 261 -5.77 0.49 -20.91
CA LEU A 261 -4.56 -0.25 -20.56
C LEU A 261 -3.42 0.70 -20.15
N ILE A 262 -3.20 1.78 -20.92
CA ILE A 262 -2.17 2.78 -20.61
C ILE A 262 -2.46 3.44 -19.25
N LEU A 263 -3.69 3.90 -19.04
CA LEU A 263 -4.12 4.55 -17.80
C LEU A 263 -3.96 3.61 -16.60
N VAL A 264 -4.41 2.36 -16.70
CA VAL A 264 -4.29 1.37 -15.63
C VAL A 264 -2.83 1.08 -15.28
N LEU A 265 -1.92 0.96 -16.26
CA LEU A 265 -0.49 0.76 -15.99
C LEU A 265 0.12 1.94 -15.23
N ILE A 266 -0.25 3.18 -15.62
CA ILE A 266 0.12 4.40 -14.89
C ILE A 266 -0.46 4.36 -13.47
N GLN A 267 -1.74 3.99 -13.33
CA GLN A 267 -2.44 3.88 -12.06
C GLN A 267 -1.75 2.91 -11.10
N VAL A 268 -1.28 1.75 -11.58
CA VAL A 268 -0.54 0.76 -10.77
C VAL A 268 0.72 1.40 -10.18
N VAL A 269 1.51 2.11 -10.98
CA VAL A 269 2.74 2.77 -10.51
C VAL A 269 2.42 3.88 -9.51
N ILE A 270 1.42 4.73 -9.80
CA ILE A 270 1.02 5.83 -8.92
C ILE A 270 0.55 5.29 -7.57
N THR A 271 -0.33 4.28 -7.56
CA THR A 271 -0.89 3.73 -6.33
C THR A 271 0.17 3.01 -5.50
N MET A 272 1.11 2.28 -6.13
CA MET A 272 2.26 1.70 -5.43
C MET A 272 3.12 2.77 -4.74
N GLY A 273 3.45 3.86 -5.44
CA GLY A 273 4.20 4.98 -4.85
C GLY A 273 3.41 5.72 -3.77
N THR A 274 2.10 5.83 -3.96
CA THR A 274 1.20 6.49 -3.02
C THR A 274 1.17 5.80 -1.65
N VAL A 275 1.16 4.47 -1.63
CA VAL A 275 1.18 3.69 -0.38
C VAL A 275 2.44 4.01 0.43
N MET A 276 3.57 4.23 -0.23
CA MET A 276 4.82 4.63 0.45
C MET A 276 4.71 6.00 1.12
N ILE A 277 3.86 6.89 0.61
CA ILE A 277 3.58 8.22 1.16
C ILE A 277 2.57 8.14 2.31
N PHE A 278 1.55 7.29 2.18
CA PHE A 278 0.38 7.23 3.08
C PHE A 278 0.53 6.31 4.28
N CYS A 279 1.34 5.26 4.19
CA CYS A 279 1.50 4.35 5.30
C CYS A 279 2.02 5.07 6.55
N ASP A 280 1.32 4.86 7.67
CA ASP A 280 1.76 5.35 8.97
C ASP A 280 3.01 4.58 9.38
N THR A 281 4.16 5.26 9.37
CA THR A 281 5.42 4.75 9.91
C THR A 281 5.86 5.52 11.15
N PHE A 282 4.99 6.31 11.76
CA PHE A 282 5.34 7.07 12.96
C PHE A 282 5.43 6.13 14.15
N ILE A 283 6.64 5.94 14.67
CA ILE A 283 6.85 5.10 15.87
C ILE A 283 6.08 5.64 17.07
N THR A 284 5.76 6.93 17.13
CA THR A 284 4.92 7.51 18.18
C THR A 284 3.44 7.16 18.04
N SER A 285 2.99 6.73 16.87
CA SER A 285 1.58 6.39 16.60
C SER A 285 1.06 5.28 17.52
N LYS A 286 -0.20 5.40 17.92
CA LYS A 286 -0.93 4.39 18.70
C LYS A 286 -1.62 3.35 17.80
N ALA A 287 -1.55 3.49 16.47
CA ALA A 287 -2.15 2.59 15.52
C ALA A 287 -1.71 1.12 15.73
N LYS A 288 -2.65 0.18 15.53
CA LYS A 288 -2.39 -1.26 15.69
C LYS A 288 -1.54 -1.81 14.55
N PHE A 289 -1.76 -1.32 13.34
CA PHE A 289 -1.05 -1.69 12.12
C PHE A 289 0.00 -0.63 11.76
N LEU A 290 0.98 -0.47 12.65
CA LEU A 290 2.11 0.43 12.39
C LEU A 290 3.13 -0.28 11.50
N LEU A 291 3.49 0.33 10.37
CA LEU A 291 4.47 -0.21 9.43
C LEU A 291 5.85 0.36 9.70
N LEU A 292 6.86 -0.51 9.71
CA LEU A 292 8.25 -0.12 9.60
C LEU A 292 8.60 0.17 8.13
N ASP A 293 8.07 -0.66 7.23
CA ASP A 293 8.35 -0.61 5.81
C ASP A 293 7.05 -0.74 4.98
N PRO A 294 6.69 0.26 4.15
CA PRO A 294 5.50 0.21 3.32
C PRO A 294 5.63 -0.70 2.08
N PHE A 295 6.82 -1.22 1.75
CA PHE A 295 7.04 -1.99 0.52
C PHE A 295 6.13 -3.20 0.40
N LEU A 296 5.87 -3.94 1.49
CA LEU A 296 4.98 -5.11 1.42
C LEU A 296 3.55 -4.71 1.04
N ILE A 297 3.04 -3.62 1.60
CA ILE A 297 1.68 -3.15 1.31
C ILE A 297 1.60 -2.56 -0.10
N SER A 298 2.64 -1.86 -0.53
CA SER A 298 2.79 -1.39 -1.90
C SER A 298 2.75 -2.56 -2.89
N TYR A 299 3.49 -3.65 -2.60
CA TYR A 299 3.45 -4.89 -3.37
C TYR A 299 2.04 -5.51 -3.41
N VAL A 300 1.33 -5.59 -2.28
CA VAL A 300 -0.04 -6.12 -2.24
C VAL A 300 -0.98 -5.33 -3.14
N ILE A 301 -0.95 -4.00 -3.05
CA ILE A 301 -1.83 -3.14 -3.86
C ILE A 301 -1.47 -3.21 -5.34
N GLY A 302 -0.19 -3.22 -5.69
CA GLY A 302 0.27 -3.37 -7.08
C GLY A 302 -0.09 -4.74 -7.66
N SER A 303 0.27 -5.82 -6.97
CA SER A 303 -0.03 -7.19 -7.42
C SER A 303 -1.52 -7.48 -7.53
N ASN A 304 -2.35 -6.90 -6.66
CA ASN A 304 -3.81 -7.01 -6.73
C ASN A 304 -4.39 -6.37 -8.01
N GLN A 305 -3.90 -5.20 -8.39
CA GLN A 305 -4.31 -4.55 -9.65
C GLN A 305 -3.79 -5.32 -10.87
N LEU A 306 -2.52 -5.75 -10.85
CA LEU A 306 -1.94 -6.58 -11.92
C LEU A 306 -2.71 -7.89 -12.12
N TYR A 307 -3.05 -8.56 -11.03
CA TYR A 307 -3.89 -9.76 -11.08
C TYR A 307 -5.26 -9.45 -11.72
N LEU A 308 -5.91 -8.35 -11.36
CA LEU A 308 -7.20 -7.98 -11.93
C LEU A 308 -7.10 -7.75 -13.46
N ILE A 309 -6.05 -7.07 -13.92
CA ILE A 309 -5.76 -6.85 -15.35
C ILE A 309 -5.65 -8.20 -16.06
N ILE A 310 -4.78 -9.08 -15.57
CA ILE A 310 -4.53 -10.40 -16.16
C ILE A 310 -5.81 -11.24 -16.15
N SER A 311 -6.56 -11.22 -15.05
CA SER A 311 -7.79 -11.99 -14.90
C SER A 311 -8.88 -11.56 -15.89
N ILE A 312 -9.01 -10.26 -16.17
CA ILE A 312 -10.01 -9.72 -17.11
C ILE A 312 -9.61 -10.03 -18.55
N VAL A 313 -8.33 -9.94 -18.89
CA VAL A 313 -7.80 -10.29 -20.23
C VAL A 313 -7.90 -11.80 -20.49
N THR A 314 -7.90 -12.63 -19.44
CA THR A 314 -8.01 -14.08 -19.57
C THR A 314 -9.40 -14.48 -20.11
N PRO A 315 -9.47 -15.13 -21.29
CA PRO A 315 -10.74 -15.47 -21.91
C PRO A 315 -11.46 -16.59 -21.13
N LYS A 316 -12.79 -16.62 -21.25
CA LYS A 316 -13.65 -17.50 -20.42
C LYS A 316 -13.34 -18.99 -20.54
N PHE A 317 -12.90 -19.47 -21.71
CA PHE A 317 -12.61 -20.90 -21.93
C PHE A 317 -11.39 -21.41 -21.14
N VAL A 318 -10.54 -20.51 -20.63
CA VAL A 318 -9.44 -20.82 -19.70
C VAL A 318 -9.61 -20.10 -18.36
N SER A 319 -10.86 -19.91 -17.90
CA SER A 319 -11.17 -19.23 -16.63
C SER A 319 -10.48 -19.86 -15.42
N PHE A 320 -10.23 -21.19 -15.44
CA PHE A 320 -9.50 -21.91 -14.40
C PHE A 320 -8.06 -21.40 -14.16
N LEU A 321 -7.46 -20.66 -15.10
CA LEU A 321 -6.14 -20.04 -14.92
C LEU A 321 -6.17 -18.86 -13.94
N ARG A 322 -7.31 -18.17 -13.79
CA ARG A 322 -7.46 -17.01 -12.91
C ARG A 322 -7.07 -17.35 -11.45
N PRO A 323 -7.66 -18.37 -10.80
CA PRO A 323 -7.25 -18.74 -9.44
C PRO A 323 -5.78 -19.20 -9.32
N ILE A 324 -5.18 -19.74 -10.38
CA ILE A 324 -3.75 -20.12 -10.39
C ILE A 324 -2.87 -18.87 -10.31
N TYR A 325 -3.14 -17.85 -11.14
CA TYR A 325 -2.41 -16.57 -11.06
C TYR A 325 -2.58 -15.93 -9.68
N PHE A 326 -3.80 -15.95 -9.13
CA PHE A 326 -4.05 -15.43 -7.79
C PHE A 326 -3.27 -16.17 -6.70
N ALA A 327 -3.15 -17.50 -6.80
CA ALA A 327 -2.34 -18.30 -5.89
C ALA A 327 -0.85 -17.94 -5.97
N ILE A 328 -0.31 -17.74 -7.17
CA ILE A 328 1.10 -17.33 -7.39
C ILE A 328 1.39 -15.98 -6.72
N PHE A 329 0.56 -14.96 -6.96
CA PHE A 329 0.72 -13.65 -6.30
C PHE A 329 0.57 -13.75 -4.79
N SER A 330 -0.34 -14.59 -4.31
CA SER A 330 -0.56 -14.81 -2.87
C SER A 330 0.63 -15.50 -2.20
N LEU A 331 1.25 -16.48 -2.87
CA LEU A 331 2.48 -17.13 -2.40
C LEU A 331 3.65 -16.14 -2.36
N GLY A 332 3.79 -15.31 -3.39
CA GLY A 332 4.78 -14.21 -3.42
C GLY A 332 4.62 -13.27 -2.23
N PHE A 333 3.37 -12.87 -1.91
CA PHE A 333 3.06 -12.09 -0.71
C PHE A 333 3.48 -12.78 0.59
N VAL A 334 3.17 -14.08 0.75
CA VAL A 334 3.55 -14.84 1.95
C VAL A 334 5.08 -14.90 2.11
N ILE A 335 5.81 -15.19 1.03
CA ILE A 335 7.29 -15.20 1.04
C ILE A 335 7.86 -13.84 1.47
N LEU A 336 7.36 -12.76 0.88
CA LEU A 336 7.79 -11.40 1.21
C LEU A 336 7.44 -11.02 2.66
N LEU A 337 6.29 -11.46 3.17
CA LEU A 337 5.91 -11.24 4.57
C LEU A 337 6.88 -11.91 5.54
N PHE A 338 7.23 -13.18 5.34
CA PHE A 338 8.18 -13.90 6.21
C PHE A 338 9.61 -13.38 6.08
N ARG A 339 9.96 -12.82 4.91
CA ARG A 339 11.26 -12.18 4.69
C ARG A 339 11.37 -10.85 5.42
N ASN A 340 10.37 -9.97 5.29
CA ASN A 340 10.48 -8.56 5.70
C ASN A 340 9.83 -8.23 7.04
N LEU A 341 8.79 -8.95 7.48
CA LEU A 341 8.03 -8.68 8.72
C LEU A 341 7.72 -7.18 8.92
N PRO A 342 6.93 -6.56 8.04
CA PRO A 342 6.87 -5.10 7.90
C PRO A 342 6.20 -4.38 9.07
N PHE A 343 5.50 -5.08 9.98
CA PHE A 343 4.80 -4.42 11.08
C PHE A 343 5.64 -4.35 12.35
N VAL A 344 5.62 -3.21 13.03
CA VAL A 344 6.32 -3.02 14.32
C VAL A 344 5.73 -3.92 15.42
N ARG A 345 4.44 -4.25 15.35
CA ARG A 345 3.79 -5.13 16.34
C ARG A 345 3.78 -6.57 15.84
N ARG A 346 4.27 -7.50 16.67
CA ARG A 346 4.27 -8.94 16.37
C ARG A 346 2.90 -9.46 15.90
N ARG A 347 1.84 -9.20 16.68
CA ARG A 347 0.48 -9.66 16.37
C ARG A 347 -0.06 -9.12 15.03
N ALA A 348 0.38 -7.94 14.60
CA ALA A 348 -0.03 -7.39 13.30
C ALA A 348 0.58 -8.18 12.14
N ASN A 349 1.85 -8.62 12.26
CA ASN A 349 2.44 -9.56 11.31
C ASN A 349 1.68 -10.88 11.28
N SER A 350 1.27 -11.43 12.43
CA SER A 350 0.46 -12.67 12.49
C SER A 350 -0.89 -12.52 11.79
N VAL A 351 -1.58 -11.38 11.96
CA VAL A 351 -2.82 -11.09 11.22
C VAL A 351 -2.59 -11.09 9.72
N TYR A 352 -1.55 -10.42 9.23
CA TYR A 352 -1.22 -10.43 7.80
C TYR A 352 -0.73 -11.81 7.30
N GLY A 353 -0.14 -12.62 8.18
CA GLY A 353 0.15 -14.03 7.93
C GLY A 353 -1.12 -14.81 7.65
N GLY A 354 -2.12 -14.67 8.54
CA GLY A 354 -3.45 -15.21 8.32
C GLY A 354 -4.06 -14.74 6.99
N VAL A 355 -4.03 -13.45 6.70
CA VAL A 355 -4.55 -12.91 5.42
C VAL A 355 -3.84 -13.53 4.21
N GLY A 356 -2.52 -13.73 4.27
CA GLY A 356 -1.76 -14.34 3.19
C GLY A 356 -2.20 -15.77 2.89
N PHE A 357 -2.34 -16.61 3.93
CA PHE A 357 -2.84 -17.97 3.76
C PHE A 357 -4.33 -18.02 3.42
N ALA A 358 -5.14 -17.08 3.92
CA ALA A 358 -6.53 -16.93 3.53
C ALA A 358 -6.67 -16.68 2.02
N ARG A 359 -5.80 -15.85 1.43
CA ARG A 359 -5.76 -15.65 -0.02
C ARG A 359 -5.48 -16.96 -0.78
N ILE A 360 -4.55 -17.79 -0.29
CA ILE A 360 -4.28 -19.11 -0.87
C ILE A 360 -5.53 -20.01 -0.74
N GLY A 361 -6.19 -19.99 0.42
CA GLY A 361 -7.45 -20.73 0.64
C GLY A 361 -8.55 -20.32 -0.34
N VAL A 362 -8.75 -19.01 -0.58
CA VAL A 362 -9.68 -18.51 -1.60
C VAL A 362 -9.27 -18.99 -3.00
N ALA A 363 -7.98 -18.94 -3.34
CA ALA A 363 -7.50 -19.41 -4.64
C ALA A 363 -7.83 -20.89 -4.88
N VAL A 364 -7.61 -21.74 -3.88
CA VAL A 364 -7.94 -23.17 -3.92
C VAL A 364 -9.44 -23.37 -4.05
N ALA A 365 -10.26 -22.62 -3.29
CA ALA A 365 -11.71 -22.70 -3.37
C ALA A 365 -12.24 -22.39 -4.77
N SER A 366 -11.78 -21.29 -5.36
CA SER A 366 -12.19 -20.86 -6.70
C SER A 366 -11.68 -21.82 -7.78
N LEU A 367 -10.49 -22.39 -7.61
CA LEU A 367 -9.99 -23.44 -8.51
C LEU A 367 -10.90 -24.68 -8.48
N ILE A 368 -11.26 -25.16 -7.29
CA ILE A 368 -12.20 -26.28 -7.12
C ILE A 368 -13.53 -25.94 -7.81
N ALA A 369 -14.09 -24.76 -7.57
CA ALA A 369 -15.35 -24.35 -8.18
C ALA A 369 -15.29 -24.36 -9.71
N SER A 370 -14.23 -23.78 -10.29
CA SER A 370 -14.03 -23.70 -11.73
C SER A 370 -13.88 -25.06 -12.42
N LEU A 371 -13.40 -26.08 -11.70
CA LEU A 371 -13.19 -27.44 -12.23
C LEU A 371 -14.39 -28.36 -12.00
N VAL A 372 -15.04 -28.24 -10.84
CA VAL A 372 -16.08 -29.18 -10.40
C VAL A 372 -17.47 -28.80 -10.94
N ASN A 373 -17.77 -27.51 -11.12
CA ASN A 373 -19.06 -27.05 -11.65
C ASN A 373 -18.93 -26.35 -13.00
N ALA A 374 -18.22 -26.96 -13.94
CA ALA A 374 -18.03 -26.41 -15.29
C ALA A 374 -19.36 -26.19 -16.06
N SER A 375 -20.42 -26.90 -15.69
CA SER A 375 -21.76 -26.74 -16.28
C SER A 375 -22.63 -25.67 -15.61
N ASP A 376 -22.11 -24.94 -14.61
CA ASP A 376 -22.81 -23.87 -13.87
C ASP A 376 -24.16 -24.31 -13.27
N SER A 377 -24.23 -25.54 -12.74
CA SER A 377 -25.46 -26.06 -12.10
C SER A 377 -25.74 -25.34 -10.78
N TRP A 378 -27.02 -25.03 -10.50
CA TRP A 378 -27.39 -24.22 -9.34
C TRP A 378 -27.24 -24.96 -8.00
N ASP A 379 -27.59 -26.25 -7.96
CA ASP A 379 -27.52 -27.09 -6.76
C ASP A 379 -26.08 -27.16 -6.21
N LEU A 380 -25.13 -27.47 -7.09
CA LEU A 380 -23.72 -27.58 -6.75
C LEU A 380 -23.08 -26.20 -6.55
N GLY A 381 -23.44 -25.24 -7.40
CA GLY A 381 -22.92 -23.89 -7.39
C GLY A 381 -23.19 -23.14 -6.08
N LEU A 382 -24.40 -23.30 -5.52
CA LEU A 382 -24.75 -22.68 -4.24
C LEU A 382 -23.87 -23.18 -3.09
N GLY A 383 -23.60 -24.49 -3.02
CA GLY A 383 -22.69 -25.06 -2.03
C GLY A 383 -21.25 -24.57 -2.22
N LEU A 384 -20.79 -24.50 -3.46
CA LEU A 384 -19.46 -24.00 -3.81
C LEU A 384 -19.29 -22.51 -3.48
N ALA A 385 -20.33 -21.69 -3.56
CA ALA A 385 -20.26 -20.26 -3.25
C ALA A 385 -19.84 -19.97 -1.78
N PHE A 386 -20.08 -20.91 -0.85
CA PHE A 386 -19.61 -20.80 0.54
C PHE A 386 -18.21 -21.37 0.76
N CYS A 387 -17.64 -22.07 -0.23
CA CYS A 387 -16.29 -22.64 -0.12
C CYS A 387 -15.19 -21.57 0.06
N PRO A 388 -15.17 -20.45 -0.70
CA PRO A 388 -14.18 -19.41 -0.52
C PRO A 388 -14.09 -18.83 0.90
N PRO A 389 -15.18 -18.35 1.55
CA PRO A 389 -15.07 -17.82 2.91
C PRO A 389 -14.68 -18.89 3.94
N VAL A 390 -15.11 -20.14 3.78
CA VAL A 390 -14.73 -21.25 4.69
C VAL A 390 -13.25 -21.58 4.57
N LEU A 391 -12.73 -21.78 3.35
CA LEU A 391 -11.30 -22.03 3.14
C LEU A 391 -10.43 -20.81 3.45
N ALA A 392 -10.93 -19.59 3.25
CA ALA A 392 -10.28 -18.37 3.71
C ALA A 392 -10.12 -18.36 5.23
N LEU A 393 -11.16 -18.75 5.98
CA LEU A 393 -11.12 -18.81 7.45
C LEU A 393 -10.14 -19.87 7.95
N ILE A 394 -10.16 -21.07 7.37
CA ILE A 394 -9.22 -22.14 7.71
C ILE A 394 -7.78 -21.68 7.40
N GLY A 395 -7.55 -21.14 6.20
CA GLY A 395 -6.26 -20.57 5.81
C GLY A 395 -5.81 -19.45 6.75
N PHE A 396 -6.74 -18.58 7.18
CA PHE A 396 -6.44 -17.50 8.13
C PHE A 396 -5.94 -18.03 9.47
N VAL A 397 -6.62 -19.02 10.04
CA VAL A 397 -6.22 -19.61 11.34
C VAL A 397 -4.84 -20.26 11.23
N ILE A 398 -4.62 -21.07 10.19
CA ILE A 398 -3.33 -21.73 9.96
C ILE A 398 -2.21 -20.69 9.79
N GLY A 399 -2.40 -19.72 8.89
CA GLY A 399 -1.41 -18.68 8.63
C GLY A 399 -1.12 -17.82 9.85
N PHE A 400 -2.15 -17.47 10.63
CA PHE A 400 -1.99 -16.71 11.86
C PHE A 400 -1.12 -17.46 12.87
N LEU A 401 -1.39 -18.75 13.09
CA LEU A 401 -0.64 -19.58 14.02
C LEU A 401 0.81 -19.76 13.56
N VAL A 402 1.03 -20.11 12.28
CA VAL A 402 2.38 -20.28 11.70
C VAL A 402 3.19 -19.00 11.85
N THR A 403 2.63 -17.84 11.52
CA THR A 403 3.33 -16.56 11.65
C THR A 403 3.51 -16.13 13.12
N ASP A 404 2.57 -16.39 14.03
CA ASP A 404 2.76 -16.10 15.45
C ASP A 404 3.86 -16.98 16.07
N PHE A 405 3.89 -18.28 15.78
CA PHE A 405 4.97 -19.16 16.23
C PHE A 405 6.32 -18.72 15.67
N TYR A 406 6.40 -18.44 14.37
CA TYR A 406 7.63 -17.97 13.73
C TYR A 406 8.15 -16.66 14.34
N THR A 407 7.27 -15.67 14.51
CA THR A 407 7.67 -14.38 15.08
C THR A 407 7.98 -14.46 16.58
N LYS A 408 7.32 -15.36 17.33
CA LYS A 408 7.66 -15.66 18.73
C LYS A 408 9.02 -16.32 18.86
N TYR A 409 9.35 -17.26 17.97
CA TYR A 409 10.66 -17.89 17.91
C TYR A 409 11.77 -16.85 17.64
N LEU A 410 11.61 -16.01 16.61
CA LEU A 410 12.57 -14.95 16.32
C LEU A 410 12.75 -13.97 17.48
N PHE A 411 11.64 -13.58 18.13
CA PHE A 411 11.67 -12.66 19.26
C PHE A 411 12.46 -13.24 20.45
N ASN A 412 12.17 -14.49 20.83
CA ASN A 412 12.83 -15.13 21.97
C ASN A 412 14.33 -15.35 21.69
N ARG A 413 14.69 -15.80 20.48
CA ARG A 413 16.08 -15.97 20.08
C ARG A 413 16.83 -14.63 20.08
N GLY A 414 16.23 -13.58 19.52
CA GLY A 414 16.84 -12.24 19.52
C GLY A 414 17.03 -11.68 20.92
N HIS A 415 16.06 -11.90 21.83
CA HIS A 415 16.16 -11.50 23.23
C HIS A 415 17.33 -12.17 23.95
N GLU A 416 17.49 -13.49 23.82
CA GLU A 416 18.61 -14.21 24.44
C GLU A 416 19.95 -13.75 23.88
N MET A 417 20.06 -13.55 22.56
CA MET A 417 21.29 -13.08 21.93
C MET A 417 21.69 -11.67 22.40
N VAL A 418 20.73 -10.76 22.53
CA VAL A 418 20.98 -9.41 23.05
C VAL A 418 21.43 -9.48 24.51
N LYS A 419 20.79 -10.33 25.33
CA LYS A 419 21.16 -10.51 26.74
C LYS A 419 22.57 -11.10 26.89
N LEU A 420 22.92 -12.10 26.09
CA LEU A 420 24.26 -12.71 26.08
C LEU A 420 25.32 -11.70 25.63
N ALA A 421 25.06 -10.94 24.57
CA ALA A 421 25.97 -9.91 24.08
C ALA A 421 26.26 -8.83 25.14
N LEU A 422 25.25 -8.42 25.92
CA LEU A 422 25.40 -7.46 27.00
C LEU A 422 26.14 -8.00 28.24
N THR A 423 26.11 -9.31 28.47
CA THR A 423 26.63 -9.92 29.72
C THR A 423 27.98 -10.62 29.55
N HIS A 424 28.24 -11.20 28.37
CA HIS A 424 29.38 -12.08 28.12
C HIS A 424 30.25 -11.63 26.92
N ASP A 425 30.00 -10.43 26.36
CA ASP A 425 30.74 -9.88 25.22
C ASP A 425 30.78 -10.82 23.99
N THR A 426 29.69 -11.58 23.79
CA THR A 426 29.62 -12.58 22.72
C THR A 426 29.37 -11.93 21.35
N ARG A 427 30.18 -12.29 20.36
CA ARG A 427 30.01 -11.84 18.97
C ARG A 427 28.68 -12.31 18.38
N ILE A 428 27.89 -11.37 17.86
CA ILE A 428 26.64 -11.69 17.14
C ILE A 428 26.98 -12.10 15.70
N HIS A 429 26.65 -13.34 15.35
CA HIS A 429 26.82 -13.83 13.98
C HIS A 429 25.74 -13.29 13.03
N ASN A 430 26.06 -13.19 11.75
CA ASN A 430 25.12 -12.73 10.70
C ASN A 430 23.84 -13.59 10.63
N ARG A 431 23.91 -14.88 11.00
CA ARG A 431 22.72 -15.77 11.08
C ARG A 431 21.70 -15.33 12.13
N ASP A 432 22.15 -14.68 13.19
CA ASP A 432 21.32 -14.19 14.29
C ASP A 432 20.81 -12.77 14.07
N PHE A 433 21.38 -12.05 13.09
CA PHE A 433 21.02 -10.67 12.79
C PHE A 433 19.50 -10.47 12.62
N LYS A 434 18.85 -11.36 11.86
CA LYS A 434 17.40 -11.29 11.63
C LYS A 434 16.59 -11.42 12.93
N ALA A 435 17.03 -12.30 13.84
CA ALA A 435 16.35 -12.49 15.13
C ALA A 435 16.55 -11.28 16.04
N VAL A 436 17.77 -10.72 16.07
CA VAL A 436 18.08 -9.49 16.83
C VAL A 436 17.29 -8.31 16.28
N CYS A 437 17.24 -8.09 14.97
CA CYS A 437 16.42 -7.03 14.36
C CYS A 437 14.93 -7.19 14.68
N ALA A 438 14.39 -8.41 14.59
CA ALA A 438 13.00 -8.68 14.95
C ALA A 438 12.74 -8.37 16.44
N PHE A 439 13.66 -8.73 17.33
CA PHE A 439 13.57 -8.41 18.75
C PHE A 439 13.59 -6.89 18.99
N LEU A 440 14.54 -6.16 18.40
CA LEU A 440 14.62 -4.70 18.50
C LEU A 440 13.32 -4.06 18.01
N GLN A 441 12.85 -4.47 16.82
CA GLN A 441 11.64 -3.97 16.20
C GLN A 441 10.41 -4.18 17.08
N PHE A 442 10.19 -5.39 17.58
CA PHE A 442 9.00 -5.70 18.39
C PHE A 442 9.06 -5.07 19.79
N SER A 443 10.27 -4.83 20.31
CA SER A 443 10.49 -4.19 21.61
C SER A 443 10.16 -2.69 21.61
N MET A 444 10.22 -2.02 20.45
CA MET A 444 9.85 -0.59 20.33
C MET A 444 8.45 -0.27 20.87
N LYS A 445 7.50 -1.20 20.71
CA LYS A 445 6.13 -1.11 21.25
C LYS A 445 5.84 -2.13 22.36
N GLY A 446 6.89 -2.76 22.90
CA GLY A 446 6.80 -3.77 23.94
C GLY A 446 6.76 -3.23 25.37
N ILE A 447 7.05 -4.12 26.32
CA ILE A 447 7.14 -3.84 27.76
C ILE A 447 8.37 -2.96 28.05
N ASN A 448 8.33 -2.17 29.12
CA ASN A 448 9.40 -1.24 29.48
C ASN A 448 10.76 -1.92 29.73
N GLU A 449 10.75 -3.15 30.26
CA GLU A 449 11.97 -3.95 30.45
C GLU A 449 12.70 -4.20 29.13
N HIS A 450 12.00 -4.67 28.09
CA HIS A 450 12.61 -4.89 26.79
C HIS A 450 13.11 -3.59 26.16
N LYS A 451 12.40 -2.47 26.36
CA LYS A 451 12.86 -1.17 25.86
C LYS A 451 14.17 -0.73 26.51
N ARG A 452 14.33 -0.97 27.82
CA ARG A 452 15.59 -0.70 28.52
C ARG A 452 16.71 -1.58 27.97
N LEU A 453 16.47 -2.89 27.85
CA LEU A 453 17.44 -3.82 27.27
C LEU A 453 17.89 -3.40 25.86
N VAL A 454 16.94 -2.94 25.04
CA VAL A 454 17.25 -2.40 23.70
C VAL A 454 18.07 -1.11 23.78
N SER A 455 17.75 -0.19 24.71
CA SER A 455 18.53 1.03 24.93
C SER A 455 19.97 0.71 25.32
N ASP A 456 20.15 -0.18 26.30
CA ASP A 456 21.47 -0.60 26.80
C ASP A 456 22.27 -1.29 25.69
N PHE A 457 21.59 -2.11 24.88
CA PHE A 457 22.19 -2.75 23.71
C PHE A 457 22.64 -1.74 22.66
N ILE A 458 21.82 -0.73 22.35
CA ILE A 458 22.17 0.34 21.40
C ILE A 458 23.42 1.07 21.86
N GLU A 459 23.41 1.54 23.11
CA GLU A 459 24.52 2.27 23.71
C GLU A 459 25.82 1.46 23.68
N THR A 460 25.74 0.20 24.11
CA THR A 460 26.90 -0.71 24.10
C THR A 460 27.38 -1.00 22.67
N SER A 461 26.45 -1.21 21.72
CA SER A 461 26.78 -1.57 20.33
C SER A 461 27.54 -0.49 19.57
N GLN A 462 27.38 0.78 19.96
CA GLN A 462 28.11 1.91 19.35
C GLN A 462 29.60 1.86 19.67
N HIS A 463 29.97 1.28 20.82
CA HIS A 463 31.34 1.22 21.31
C HIS A 463 31.96 -0.19 21.23
N ALA A 464 31.15 -1.21 20.91
CA ALA A 464 31.57 -2.60 20.87
C ALA A 464 32.48 -2.94 19.68
N ASP A 465 33.68 -3.46 19.93
CA ASP A 465 34.58 -4.01 18.88
C ASP A 465 34.16 -5.41 18.41
N TRP A 466 33.29 -6.09 19.15
CA TRP A 466 32.78 -7.42 18.81
C TRP A 466 31.68 -7.41 17.74
N LEU A 467 31.19 -6.22 17.35
CA LEU A 467 30.31 -6.06 16.21
C LEU A 467 31.12 -5.85 14.93
N ASP A 468 30.89 -6.71 13.95
CA ASP A 468 31.41 -6.51 12.60
C ASP A 468 30.95 -5.15 12.02
N ALA A 469 31.81 -4.48 11.26
CA ALA A 469 31.55 -3.16 10.69
C ALA A 469 30.26 -3.16 9.85
N HIS A 470 30.02 -4.25 9.11
CA HIS A 470 28.78 -4.44 8.34
C HIS A 470 27.54 -4.45 9.25
N MET A 471 27.62 -5.10 10.41
CA MET A 471 26.52 -5.13 11.39
C MET A 471 26.30 -3.77 12.02
N LYS A 472 27.37 -3.01 12.32
CA LYS A 472 27.25 -1.62 12.81
C LYS A 472 26.53 -0.75 11.80
N VAL A 473 26.87 -0.84 10.51
CA VAL A 473 26.17 -0.11 9.44
C VAL A 473 24.71 -0.54 9.37
N LEU A 474 24.40 -1.83 9.41
CA LEU A 474 23.03 -2.33 9.37
C LEU A 474 22.20 -1.89 10.58
N PHE A 475 22.76 -1.91 11.78
CA PHE A 475 22.10 -1.38 12.97
C PHE A 475 21.95 0.13 12.91
N SER A 476 22.96 0.86 12.45
CA SER A 476 22.87 2.30 12.22
C SER A 476 21.75 2.62 11.23
N LEU A 477 21.64 1.91 10.11
CA LEU A 477 20.57 2.07 9.13
C LEU A 477 19.19 1.69 9.71
N PHE A 478 19.13 0.64 10.54
CA PHE A 478 17.90 0.26 11.23
C PHE A 478 17.47 1.35 12.23
N PHE A 479 18.41 1.88 13.02
CA PHE A 479 18.15 2.94 13.98
C PHE A 479 17.86 4.26 13.29
N GLU A 480 18.55 4.60 12.21
CA GLU A 480 18.22 5.74 11.37
C GLU A 480 16.79 5.60 10.83
N ARG A 481 16.42 4.44 10.29
CA ARG A 481 15.04 4.19 9.85
C ARG A 481 14.03 4.28 10.98
N CYS A 482 14.37 3.87 12.20
CA CYS A 482 13.48 3.94 13.35
C CYS A 482 13.39 5.37 13.94
N PHE A 483 14.51 6.06 14.09
CA PHE A 483 14.66 7.28 14.88
C PHE A 483 14.74 8.56 14.03
N THR A 484 15.24 8.53 12.80
CA THR A 484 15.29 9.69 11.90
C THR A 484 13.89 10.18 11.54
N PHE A 485 12.87 9.31 11.60
CA PHE A 485 11.46 9.71 11.54
C PHE A 485 10.97 10.47 12.79
N SER A 486 11.63 10.35 13.93
CA SER A 486 11.26 11.02 15.18
C SER A 486 12.05 12.32 15.42
N SER A 487 13.32 12.39 15.02
CA SER A 487 14.21 13.54 15.31
C SER A 487 14.12 14.68 14.28
N LEU A 488 13.90 14.39 12.99
CA LEU A 488 13.70 15.43 11.96
C LEU A 488 12.45 16.29 12.19
N LEU A 489 11.44 15.76 12.89
CA LEU A 489 10.24 16.51 13.25
C LEU A 489 10.46 17.51 14.38
N HIS A 490 11.37 17.23 15.31
CA HIS A 490 11.69 18.17 16.39
C HIS A 490 12.44 19.41 15.86
N PHE A 491 13.22 19.28 14.79
CA PHE A 491 13.90 20.42 14.15
C PHE A 491 12.96 21.26 13.26
N SER A 492 11.88 20.70 12.73
CA SER A 492 10.94 21.44 11.86
C SER A 492 9.81 22.17 12.60
N THR A 493 9.58 21.88 13.89
CA THR A 493 8.56 22.59 14.69
C THR A 493 9.07 23.84 15.40
N THR A 494 10.37 24.11 15.32
CA THR A 494 11.02 25.29 15.94
C THR A 494 11.45 26.36 14.93
N SER A 495 10.96 26.31 13.68
CA SER A 495 11.22 27.33 12.64
C SER A 495 9.97 28.04 12.15
#